data_AF-A0A4S1E2Z3-F1
#
_entry.id   AF-A0A4S1E2Z3-F1
#
_cell.length_a   1.000
_cell.length_b   1.000
_cell.length_c   1.000
_cell.angle_alpha   90.00
_cell.angle_beta   90.00
_cell.angle_gamma   90.00
#
_symmetry.space_group_name_H-M   'P 1'
#
loop_
_entity.id
_entity.type
_entity.pdbx_description
1 polymer ?
#
loop_
_entity_poly.entity_id
_entity_poly.type
_entity_poly.pdbx_seq_one_letter_code
_entity_poly.pdbx_strand_id
1 'polypeptide(L)'
;MKFNFINFKERGSPTHRYTGFVKEQELKNTYRLSTDDYNYLRQLFKFNGIPKYVVIDKNGDVISDDFPMHNFDYEIKKILAANK
;
A
#
# COMPACT_ATOMS: atom_id res chain seq x y z
N MET A 1 -13.56 -2.65 6.14
CA MET A 1 -12.17 -2.19 6.05
C MET A 1 -11.78 -2.14 4.58
N LYS A 2 -11.10 -1.08 4.11
CA LYS A 2 -10.69 -0.94 2.71
C LYS A 2 -9.17 -1.11 2.60
N PHE A 3 -8.73 -1.90 1.63
CA PHE A 3 -7.31 -2.03 1.28
C PHE A 3 -7.07 -1.32 -0.04
N ASN A 4 -6.09 -0.42 -0.05
CA ASN A 4 -5.63 0.26 -1.25
C ASN A 4 -4.21 -0.22 -1.55
N PHE A 5 -3.98 -0.69 -2.78
CA PHE A 5 -2.67 -1.13 -3.23
C PHE A 5 -2.07 -0.04 -4.10
N ILE A 6 -0.96 0.54 -3.66
CA ILE A 6 -0.32 1.63 -4.37
C ILE A 6 0.91 1.08 -5.08
N ASN A 7 0.90 1.15 -6.41
CA ASN A 7 1.95 0.62 -7.26
C ASN A 7 2.74 1.75 -7.92
N PHE A 8 4.06 1.57 -8.00
CA PHE A 8 4.94 2.55 -8.58
C PHE A 8 5.01 2.41 -10.11
N LYS A 9 4.97 3.54 -10.82
CA LYS A 9 5.45 3.62 -12.20
C LYS A 9 6.98 3.65 -12.18
N GLU A 10 7.60 2.48 -12.29
CA GLU A 10 9.00 2.40 -12.65
C GLU A 10 9.21 3.09 -14.01
N ARG A 11 10.25 3.94 -14.14
CA ARG A 11 10.58 4.63 -15.40
C ARG A 11 10.77 3.57 -16.49
N GLY A 12 9.75 3.35 -17.32
CA GLY A 12 9.79 2.40 -18.43
C GLY A 12 8.80 1.23 -18.35
N SER A 13 8.11 1.01 -17.23
CA SER A 13 7.09 -0.06 -17.18
C SER A 13 5.93 0.28 -18.12
N PRO A 14 5.69 -0.47 -19.21
CA PRO A 14 4.66 -0.14 -20.17
C PRO A 14 3.27 -0.20 -19.52
N THR A 15 2.36 0.70 -19.90
CA THR A 15 0.99 0.71 -19.38
C THR A 15 0.29 -0.64 -19.54
N HIS A 16 0.51 -1.32 -20.67
CA HIS A 16 -0.09 -2.64 -20.91
C HIS A 16 0.36 -3.71 -19.91
N ARG A 17 1.62 -3.71 -19.46
CA ARG A 17 2.12 -4.70 -18.49
C ARG A 17 1.49 -4.52 -17.12
N TYR A 18 1.40 -3.27 -16.67
CA TYR A 18 0.71 -2.94 -15.42
C TYR A 18 -0.76 -3.36 -15.48
N THR A 19 -1.48 -2.99 -16.54
CA THR A 19 -2.90 -3.33 -16.68
C THR A 19 -3.12 -4.84 -16.78
N GLY A 20 -2.24 -5.56 -17.50
CA GLY A 20 -2.25 -7.02 -17.56
C GLY A 20 -2.06 -7.65 -16.19
N PHE A 21 -1.03 -7.20 -15.45
CA PHE A 21 -0.76 -7.68 -14.09
C PHE A 21 -1.94 -7.44 -13.13
N VAL A 22 -2.52 -6.23 -13.13
CA VAL A 22 -3.70 -5.92 -12.29
C VAL A 22 -4.88 -6.83 -12.62
N LYS A 23 -5.10 -7.12 -13.90
CA LYS A 23 -6.17 -8.01 -14.36
C LYS A 23 -5.91 -9.46 -13.97
N GLU A 24 -4.71 -9.97 -14.23
CA GLU A 24 -4.31 -11.36 -13.94
C GLU A 24 -4.33 -11.69 -12.44
N GLN A 25 -3.92 -10.74 -11.61
CA GLN A 25 -3.89 -10.89 -10.15
C GLN A 25 -5.19 -10.44 -9.48
N GLU A 26 -6.21 -10.09 -10.26
CA GLU A 26 -7.53 -9.61 -9.80
C GLU A 26 -7.43 -8.48 -8.75
N LEU A 27 -6.42 -7.61 -8.88
CA LEU A 27 -6.13 -6.59 -7.89
C LEU A 27 -7.19 -5.48 -7.94
N LYS A 28 -7.80 -5.22 -6.78
CA LYS A 28 -8.79 -4.15 -6.59
C LYS A 28 -8.17 -2.98 -5.83
N ASN A 29 -8.70 -1.78 -6.06
CA ASN A 29 -8.23 -0.53 -5.45
C ASN A 29 -6.73 -0.26 -5.72
N THR A 30 -6.30 -0.49 -6.96
CA THR A 30 -4.91 -0.33 -7.36
C THR A 30 -4.68 1.01 -8.02
N TYR A 31 -3.71 1.77 -7.50
CA TYR A 31 -3.35 3.08 -8.04
C TYR A 31 -1.93 3.06 -8.60
N ARG A 32 -1.75 3.67 -9.77
CA ARG A 32 -0.43 3.85 -10.38
C ARG A 32 0.09 5.26 -10.09
N LEU A 33 1.23 5.35 -9.42
CA LEU A 33 1.83 6.63 -9.04
C LEU A 33 2.68 7.25 -10.14
N SER A 34 2.79 8.58 -10.12
CA SER A 34 3.87 9.28 -10.80
C SER A 34 5.22 9.07 -10.07
N THR A 35 6.32 9.51 -10.68
CA THR A 35 7.63 9.50 -10.01
C THR A 35 7.66 10.41 -8.79
N ASP A 36 7.00 11.57 -8.88
CA ASP A 36 6.99 12.56 -7.81
C ASP A 36 6.15 12.09 -6.62
N ASP A 37 4.96 11.53 -6.87
CA ASP A 37 4.11 10.99 -5.79
C ASP A 37 4.79 9.85 -5.04
N TYR A 38 5.52 8.99 -5.75
CA TYR A 38 6.29 7.92 -5.11
C TYR A 38 7.42 8.46 -4.26
N ASN A 39 8.18 9.43 -4.76
CA ASN A 39 9.25 10.05 -3.98
C ASN A 39 8.70 10.76 -2.74
N TYR A 40 7.55 11.43 -2.88
CA TYR A 40 6.85 12.04 -1.75
C TYR A 40 6.46 10.99 -0.69
N LEU A 41 5.81 9.90 -1.10
CA LEU A 41 5.44 8.81 -0.18
C LEU A 41 6.67 8.13 0.45
N ARG A 42 7.76 8.00 -0.30
CA ARG A 42 9.03 7.47 0.19
C ARG A 42 9.60 8.32 1.31
N GLN A 43 9.57 9.64 1.16
CA GLN A 43 10.03 10.58 2.20
C GLN A 43 9.08 10.59 3.39
N LEU A 44 7.77 10.61 3.15
CA LEU A 44 6.74 10.65 4.17
C LEU A 44 6.78 9.42 5.09
N PHE A 45 6.82 8.21 4.49
CA PHE A 45 6.82 6.94 5.21
C PHE A 45 8.22 6.36 5.42
N LYS A 46 9.27 7.12 5.05
CA LYS A 46 10.69 6.81 5.28
C LYS A 46 11.11 5.39 4.89
N PHE A 47 10.59 4.86 3.78
CA PHE A 47 10.94 3.51 3.31
C PHE A 47 12.06 3.55 2.25
N ASN A 48 12.90 2.52 2.25
CA ASN A 48 13.99 2.37 1.28
C ASN A 48 13.84 1.15 0.37
N GLY A 49 12.85 0.30 0.64
CA GLY A 49 12.56 -0.90 -0.13
C GLY A 49 11.06 -1.18 -0.17
N ILE A 50 10.67 -2.03 -1.10
CA ILE A 50 9.31 -2.55 -1.26
C ILE A 50 9.29 -4.05 -0.95
N PRO A 51 8.17 -4.61 -0.49
CA PRO A 51 6.89 -3.94 -0.20
C PRO A 51 6.89 -3.17 1.13
N LYS A 52 6.10 -2.09 1.21
CA LYS A 52 5.84 -1.30 2.43
C LYS A 52 4.35 -1.32 2.74
N TYR A 53 3.99 -1.68 3.97
CA TYR A 53 2.60 -1.75 4.43
C TYR A 53 2.36 -0.77 5.56
N VAL A 54 1.36 0.10 5.39
CA VAL A 54 0.97 1.13 6.36
C VAL A 54 -0.53 0.99 6.62
N VAL A 55 -0.93 1.06 7.89
CA VAL A 55 -2.33 1.09 8.30
C VAL A 55 -2.69 2.50 8.71
N ILE A 56 -3.72 3.04 8.06
CA ILE A 56 -4.27 4.38 8.30
C ILE A 56 -5.73 4.22 8.69
N ASP A 57 -6.19 4.99 9.68
CA ASP A 57 -7.58 4.98 10.09
C ASP A 57 -8.49 5.85 9.20
N LYS A 58 -9.75 6.02 9.61
CA LYS A 58 -10.73 6.83 8.88
C LYS A 58 -10.49 8.35 8.97
N ASN A 59 -9.75 8.80 9.99
CA ASN A 59 -9.43 10.21 10.21
C ASN A 59 -8.15 10.61 9.45
N GLY A 60 -7.39 9.64 8.97
CA GLY A 60 -6.12 9.84 8.29
C GLY A 60 -4.90 9.63 9.20
N ASP A 61 -5.12 9.14 10.42
CA ASP A 61 -4.06 8.90 11.39
C ASP A 61 -3.34 7.58 11.10
N VAL A 62 -2.00 7.60 11.23
CA VAL A 62 -1.17 6.40 11.03
C VAL A 62 -1.26 5.53 12.28
N ILE A 63 -1.89 4.36 12.15
CA ILE A 63 -2.04 3.38 13.22
C ILE A 63 -0.83 2.45 13.27
N SER A 64 -0.26 2.13 12.11
CA SER A 64 0.96 1.33 12.00
C SER A 64 1.71 1.74 10.75
N ASP A 65 2.93 2.22 10.93
CA ASP A 65 3.81 2.62 9.83
C ASP A 65 4.65 1.46 9.29
N ASP A 66 4.71 0.31 9.96
CA ASP A 66 5.42 -0.91 9.52
C ASP A 66 4.61 -2.18 9.79
N PHE A 67 3.49 -2.31 9.08
CA PHE A 67 2.54 -3.38 9.36
C PHE A 67 3.10 -4.78 8.98
N PRO A 68 3.08 -5.77 9.89
CA PRO A 68 3.64 -7.10 9.63
C PRO A 68 2.69 -7.93 8.74
N MET A 69 2.72 -7.67 7.42
CA MET A 69 1.79 -8.28 6.47
C MET A 69 1.84 -9.81 6.44
N HIS A 70 2.99 -10.42 6.76
CA HIS A 70 3.11 -11.87 6.85
C HIS A 70 2.23 -12.49 7.95
N ASN A 71 1.84 -11.70 8.96
CA ASN A 71 0.97 -12.11 10.07
C ASN A 71 -0.37 -11.35 10.06
N PHE A 72 -0.86 -11.03 8.86
CA PHE A 72 -2.01 -10.16 8.64
C PHE A 72 -3.22 -10.46 9.55
N ASP A 73 -3.70 -11.71 9.59
CA ASP A 73 -4.92 -12.07 10.32
C ASP A 73 -4.81 -11.84 11.83
N TYR A 74 -3.60 -11.99 12.37
CA TYR A 74 -3.33 -11.79 13.78
C TYR A 74 -3.19 -10.29 14.10
N GLU A 75 -2.39 -9.57 13.31
CA GLU A 75 -2.14 -8.15 13.54
C GLU A 75 -3.38 -7.30 13.31
N ILE A 76 -4.20 -7.64 12.31
CA ILE A 76 -5.41 -6.87 12.03
C ILE A 76 -6.46 -7.00 13.13
N LYS A 77 -6.58 -8.18 13.74
CA LYS A 77 -7.51 -8.39 14.86
C LYS A 77 -7.12 -7.54 16.07
N LYS A 78 -5.83 -7.35 16.35
CA LYS A 78 -5.36 -6.46 17.42
C LYS A 78 -5.78 -5.01 17.15
N ILE A 79 -5.56 -4.53 15.92
CA ILE A 79 -5.92 -3.16 15.53
C ILE A 79 -7.44 -2.96 15.66
N LEU A 80 -8.23 -3.90 15.17
CA LEU A 80 -9.69 -3.84 15.25
C LEU A 80 -10.22 -3.94 16.68
N ALA A 81 -9.55 -4.67 17.56
CA ALA A 81 -9.93 -4.77 18.98
C ALA A 81 -9.62 -3.48 19.75
N ALA A 82 -8.52 -2.80 19.42
CA ALA A 82 -8.09 -1.56 20.06
C ALA A 82 -8.89 -0.32 19.62
N ASN A 83 -9.49 -0.35 18.43
CA ASN A 83 -10.21 0.78 17.82
C ASN A 83 -11.74 0.57 17.79
N LYS A 84 -12.29 -0.09 18.82
CA LYS A 84 -13.74 -0.24 19.01
C LYS A 84 -14.39 1.02 19.55
#